data_AF-A0A3N0YCG6-F1
#
_entry.id   AF-A0A3N0YCG6-F1
#
_cell.length_a   1.000
_cell.length_b   1.000
_cell.length_c   1.000
_cell.angle_alpha   90.00
_cell.angle_beta   90.00
_cell.angle_gamma   90.00
#
_symmetry.space_group_name_H-M   'P 1'
#
loop_
_entity.id
_entity.type
_entity.pdbx_description
1 polymer ?
#
loop_
_entity_poly.entity_id
_entity_poly.type
_entity_poly.pdbx_seq_one_letter_code
_entity_poly.pdbx_strand_id
1 'polypeptide(L)'
;MATGKWLLYTGLCLSLVALCFLTIAISSDHWYETDARRYKERCRTFSNRRSDPGFIYIPNHSLPLRASRANLDRWESRLLLTRNRRQLFAMSAADECSRRYNSTNMGLWSKCYRVGFDPDIEELIQKGTIERCSFIKYYYSSSAVTRKDLSYNITKTIQQDDWHALHLRRMTAGFMGMALSIILFGWTIGVLGCCWQQGLMHYVAGLLFLMGGTFCIISLCTCVAGINFELSRYPRYLFSLPDDISHGYGWSMFSAWGGLGLTLIAGFFCTLAPSIQPPPPSRTSCPKSRMENGTVC
;
A
#
# COMPACT_ATOMS: atom_id res chain seq x y z
N MET A 1 -0.89 -34.49 28.92
CA MET A 1 0.02 -34.77 27.79
C MET A 1 -0.63 -34.53 26.41
N ALA A 2 -1.89 -34.92 26.18
CA ALA A 2 -2.55 -34.73 24.88
C ALA A 2 -2.80 -33.25 24.50
N THR A 3 -3.28 -32.43 25.43
CA THR A 3 -3.65 -31.02 25.21
C THR A 3 -2.49 -30.14 24.71
N GLY A 4 -1.27 -30.34 25.22
CA GLY A 4 -0.09 -29.60 24.77
C GLY A 4 0.32 -29.92 23.32
N LYS A 5 0.12 -31.18 22.88
CA LYS A 5 0.40 -31.60 21.50
C LYS A 5 -0.59 -30.99 20.52
N TRP A 6 -1.88 -30.96 20.87
CA TRP A 6 -2.91 -30.31 20.05
C TRP A 6 -2.64 -28.81 19.87
N LEU A 7 -2.22 -28.10 20.92
CA LEU A 7 -1.83 -26.69 20.83
C LEU A 7 -0.66 -26.45 19.87
N LEU A 8 0.37 -27.31 19.91
CA LEU A 8 1.50 -27.23 19.00
C LEU A 8 1.09 -27.47 17.54
N TYR A 9 0.27 -28.48 17.27
CA TYR A 9 -0.25 -28.72 15.93
C TYR A 9 -1.12 -27.57 15.43
N THR A 10 -1.96 -26.99 16.29
CA THR A 10 -2.75 -25.82 15.91
C THR A 10 -1.86 -24.62 15.58
N GLY A 11 -0.80 -24.36 16.35
CA GLY A 11 0.17 -23.29 16.05
C GLY A 11 0.91 -23.52 14.73
N LEU A 12 1.29 -24.76 14.42
CA LEU A 12 1.94 -25.12 13.14
C LEU A 12 1.00 -25.00 11.94
N CYS A 13 -0.28 -25.39 12.09
CA CYS A 13 -1.27 -25.19 11.05
C CYS A 13 -1.56 -23.70 10.82
N LEU A 14 -1.72 -22.92 11.90
CA LEU A 14 -1.95 -21.47 11.82
C LEU A 14 -0.78 -20.74 11.15
N SER A 15 0.46 -21.12 11.46
CA SER A 15 1.64 -20.54 10.81
C SER A 15 1.76 -20.92 9.33
N LEU A 16 1.34 -22.13 8.93
CA LEU A 16 1.26 -22.49 7.51
C LEU A 16 0.21 -21.65 6.76
N VAL A 17 -0.97 -21.47 7.35
CA VAL A 17 -2.00 -20.60 6.78
C VAL A 17 -1.53 -19.15 6.71
N ALA A 18 -0.82 -18.68 7.73
CA ALA A 18 -0.21 -17.36 7.73
C ALA A 18 0.81 -17.18 6.60
N LEU A 19 1.67 -18.17 6.36
CA LEU A 19 2.62 -18.18 5.24
C LEU A 19 1.89 -18.11 3.90
N CYS A 20 0.79 -18.85 3.71
CA CYS A 20 -0.02 -18.74 2.50
C CYS A 20 -0.61 -17.34 2.33
N PHE A 21 -1.17 -16.73 3.37
CA PHE A 21 -1.71 -15.37 3.26
C PHE A 21 -0.64 -14.32 2.97
N LEU A 22 0.54 -14.41 3.59
CA LEU A 22 1.64 -13.48 3.36
C LEU A 22 2.26 -13.66 1.97
N THR A 23 2.39 -14.89 1.48
CA THR A 23 2.87 -15.16 0.12
C THR A 23 1.89 -14.63 -0.92
N ILE A 24 0.58 -14.88 -0.77
CA ILE A 24 -0.47 -14.31 -1.63
C ILE A 24 -0.43 -12.78 -1.59
N ALA A 25 -0.25 -12.19 -0.40
CA ALA A 25 -0.14 -10.75 -0.28
C ALA A 25 1.04 -10.20 -1.10
N ILE A 26 2.22 -10.80 -0.97
CA ILE A 26 3.44 -10.33 -1.65
C ILE A 26 3.40 -10.55 -3.16
N SER A 27 2.77 -11.64 -3.62
CA SER A 27 2.65 -11.92 -5.06
C SER A 27 1.51 -11.16 -5.74
N SER A 28 0.58 -10.58 -4.99
CA SER A 28 -0.59 -9.91 -5.53
C SER A 28 -0.37 -8.42 -5.78
N ASP A 29 -1.00 -7.92 -6.83
CA ASP A 29 -0.92 -6.52 -7.24
C ASP A 29 -2.03 -5.62 -6.67
N HIS A 30 -2.72 -6.08 -5.63
CA HIS A 30 -3.91 -5.41 -5.05
C HIS A 30 -3.63 -4.88 -3.64
N TRP A 31 -2.53 -4.15 -3.45
CA TRP A 31 -2.23 -3.48 -2.18
C TRP A 31 -2.97 -2.16 -2.07
N TYR A 32 -2.99 -1.40 -3.15
CA TYR A 32 -3.63 -0.10 -3.21
C TYR A 32 -4.38 0.07 -4.53
N GLU A 33 -5.63 0.53 -4.43
CA GLU A 33 -6.52 0.69 -5.56
C GLU A 33 -6.88 2.16 -5.75
N THR A 34 -6.86 2.58 -7.02
CA THR A 34 -7.25 3.94 -7.44
C THR A 34 -8.31 3.85 -8.52
N ASP A 35 -9.48 4.44 -8.27
CA ASP A 35 -10.60 4.52 -9.20
C ASP A 35 -10.82 5.97 -9.63
N ALA A 36 -10.51 6.24 -10.90
CA ALA A 36 -10.59 7.57 -11.51
C ALA A 36 -11.88 7.80 -12.31
N ARG A 37 -12.87 6.88 -12.28
CA ARG A 37 -14.09 6.97 -13.11
C ARG A 37 -14.88 8.25 -12.86
N ARG A 38 -15.15 8.57 -11.59
CA ARG A 38 -15.93 9.75 -11.21
C ARG A 38 -15.25 11.06 -11.61
N TYR A 39 -13.93 11.08 -11.59
CA TYR A 39 -13.13 12.17 -12.12
C TYR A 39 -13.23 12.27 -13.66
N LYS A 40 -13.10 11.15 -14.38
CA LYS A 40 -13.22 11.10 -15.85
C LYS A 40 -14.60 11.55 -16.33
N GLU A 41 -15.67 11.14 -15.66
CA GLU A 41 -17.05 11.56 -15.96
C GLU A 41 -17.26 13.06 -15.77
N ARG A 42 -16.73 13.61 -14.68
CA ARG A 42 -16.76 15.05 -14.41
C ARG A 42 -16.04 15.80 -15.53
N CYS A 43 -14.83 15.37 -15.86
CA CYS A 43 -14.03 15.91 -16.95
C CYS A 43 -14.71 15.84 -18.32
N ARG A 44 -15.36 14.72 -18.64
CA ARG A 44 -16.13 14.54 -19.88
C ARG A 44 -17.31 15.49 -19.94
N THR A 45 -18.02 15.69 -18.83
CA THR A 45 -19.15 16.62 -18.73
C THR A 45 -18.69 18.07 -18.93
N PHE A 46 -17.54 18.45 -18.36
CA PHE A 46 -16.92 19.77 -18.59
C PHE A 46 -16.46 19.97 -20.03
N SER A 47 -15.84 18.95 -20.64
CA SER A 47 -15.40 18.99 -22.03
C SER A 47 -16.57 19.09 -23.01
N ASN A 48 -17.66 18.36 -22.75
CA ASN A 48 -18.85 18.39 -23.60
C ASN A 48 -19.55 19.76 -23.55
N ARG A 49 -19.69 20.36 -22.35
CA ARG A 49 -20.20 21.74 -22.17
C ARG A 49 -19.36 22.82 -22.87
N ARG A 50 -18.09 22.53 -23.18
CA ARG A 50 -17.18 23.43 -23.91
C ARG A 50 -17.18 23.16 -25.42
N SER A 51 -17.50 21.92 -25.83
CA SER A 51 -17.63 21.49 -27.22
C SER A 51 -19.02 21.77 -27.81
N ASP A 52 -20.01 22.06 -26.96
CA ASP A 52 -21.17 22.86 -27.34
C ASP A 52 -20.78 24.34 -27.21
N PRO A 53 -20.23 25.00 -28.26
CA PRO A 53 -20.52 26.41 -28.38
C PRO A 53 -22.03 26.41 -28.56
N GLY A 54 -22.77 26.68 -27.49
CA GLY A 54 -24.06 27.29 -27.64
C GLY A 54 -23.77 28.54 -28.46
N PHE A 55 -23.88 28.42 -29.79
CA PHE A 55 -24.00 29.54 -30.68
C PHE A 55 -25.28 30.20 -30.20
N ILE A 56 -25.12 31.12 -29.25
CA ILE A 56 -26.09 32.16 -29.06
C ILE A 56 -26.00 32.90 -30.39
N TYR A 57 -26.88 32.53 -31.34
CA TYR A 57 -27.34 33.50 -32.32
C TYR A 57 -27.95 34.61 -31.48
N ILE A 58 -27.14 35.60 -31.10
CA ILE A 58 -27.64 36.94 -30.89
C ILE A 58 -27.89 37.41 -32.33
N PRO A 59 -29.13 37.39 -32.84
CA PRO A 59 -29.40 38.07 -34.10
C PRO A 59 -28.94 39.51 -33.90
N ASN A 60 -28.05 39.93 -34.78
CA ASN A 60 -27.34 41.18 -34.72
C ASN A 60 -28.32 42.33 -35.04
N HIS A 61 -29.22 42.63 -34.10
CA HIS A 61 -30.06 43.81 -34.13
C HIS A 61 -29.92 44.53 -32.80
N SER A 62 -29.47 45.78 -32.90
CA SER A 62 -29.17 46.73 -31.84
C SER A 62 -27.94 46.43 -30.97
N LEU A 63 -26.76 46.48 -31.59
CA LEU A 63 -25.59 47.06 -30.90
C LEU A 63 -25.96 48.51 -30.54
N PRO A 64 -26.08 48.89 -29.26
CA PRO A 64 -26.32 50.28 -28.91
C PRO A 64 -25.01 51.03 -29.14
N LEU A 65 -25.03 51.91 -30.13
CA LEU A 65 -24.05 52.97 -30.27
C LEU A 65 -24.02 53.76 -28.96
N ARG A 66 -22.82 53.80 -28.38
CA ARG A 66 -22.29 54.80 -27.43
C ARG A 66 -23.23 56.00 -27.25
N ALA A 67 -23.98 56.01 -26.15
CA ALA A 67 -24.65 57.19 -25.63
C ALA A 67 -24.37 57.33 -24.13
N SER A 68 -23.66 58.41 -23.82
CA SER A 68 -23.55 59.17 -22.57
C SER A 68 -23.74 58.50 -21.20
N ARG A 69 -22.73 58.71 -20.35
CA ARG A 69 -22.71 58.58 -18.88
C ARG A 69 -24.02 58.98 -18.20
N ALA A 70 -24.51 58.13 -17.28
CA ALA A 70 -24.82 58.51 -15.90
C ALA A 70 -25.26 57.29 -15.04
N ASN A 71 -24.49 57.00 -14.00
CA ASN A 71 -24.96 56.47 -12.70
C ASN A 71 -25.30 54.96 -12.56
N LEU A 72 -24.34 54.07 -12.84
CA LEU A 72 -24.46 52.62 -12.55
C LEU A 72 -23.14 51.95 -12.08
N ASP A 73 -22.21 52.69 -11.48
CA ASP A 73 -20.86 52.21 -11.16
C ASP A 73 -20.79 51.08 -10.09
N ARG A 74 -21.82 50.93 -9.25
CA ARG A 74 -21.78 50.00 -8.11
C ARG A 74 -22.28 48.58 -8.43
N TRP A 75 -23.17 48.41 -9.41
CA TRP A 75 -23.74 47.10 -9.77
C TRP A 75 -22.92 46.37 -10.85
N GLU A 76 -22.41 47.09 -11.84
CA GLU A 76 -21.54 46.53 -12.89
C GLU A 76 -20.24 45.97 -12.30
N SER A 77 -19.64 46.67 -11.33
CA SER A 77 -18.44 46.20 -10.62
C SER A 77 -18.66 44.86 -9.91
N ARG A 78 -19.84 44.63 -9.31
CA ARG A 78 -20.19 43.35 -8.67
C ARG A 78 -20.43 42.24 -9.69
N LEU A 79 -21.13 42.54 -10.79
CA LEU A 79 -21.39 41.55 -11.85
C LEU A 79 -20.12 41.18 -12.61
N LEU A 80 -19.23 42.14 -12.87
CA LEU A 80 -17.91 41.90 -13.44
C LEU A 80 -17.03 41.09 -12.49
N LEU A 81 -16.99 41.39 -11.18
CA LEU A 81 -16.28 40.54 -10.20
C LEU A 81 -16.87 39.12 -10.15
N THR A 82 -18.19 38.98 -10.24
CA THR A 82 -18.87 37.69 -10.18
C THR A 82 -18.63 36.88 -11.46
N ARG A 83 -18.58 37.54 -12.62
CA ARG A 83 -18.22 36.95 -13.91
C ARG A 83 -16.74 36.55 -13.95
N ASN A 84 -15.85 37.42 -13.46
CA ASN A 84 -14.41 37.13 -13.31
C ASN A 84 -14.19 35.96 -12.35
N ARG A 85 -14.92 35.90 -11.23
CA ARG A 85 -14.85 34.80 -10.25
C ARG A 85 -15.34 33.48 -10.84
N ARG A 86 -16.45 33.47 -11.60
CA ARG A 86 -16.93 32.28 -12.33
C ARG A 86 -15.96 31.83 -13.43
N GLN A 87 -15.34 32.78 -14.13
CA GLN A 87 -14.31 32.49 -15.14
C GLN A 87 -13.02 31.97 -14.51
N LEU A 88 -12.61 32.48 -13.34
CA LEU A 88 -11.45 31.98 -12.59
C LEU A 88 -11.67 30.54 -12.12
N PHE A 89 -12.85 30.21 -11.58
CA PHE A 89 -13.20 28.84 -11.20
C PHE A 89 -13.33 27.91 -12.42
N ALA A 90 -13.82 28.41 -13.56
CA ALA A 90 -13.88 27.64 -14.81
C ALA A 90 -12.49 27.42 -15.43
N MET A 91 -11.55 28.37 -15.26
CA MET A 91 -10.16 28.22 -15.69
C MET A 91 -9.40 27.24 -14.78
N SER A 92 -9.62 27.31 -13.45
CA SER A 92 -9.08 26.34 -12.47
C SER A 92 -9.59 24.92 -12.74
N ALA A 93 -10.89 24.74 -12.97
CA ALA A 93 -11.47 23.44 -13.30
C ALA A 93 -11.04 22.89 -14.68
N ALA A 94 -10.72 23.77 -15.63
CA ALA A 94 -10.19 23.38 -16.93
C ALA A 94 -8.72 22.91 -16.84
N ASP A 95 -7.91 23.57 -16.01
CA ASP A 95 -6.52 23.17 -15.77
C ASP A 95 -6.45 21.85 -14.97
N GLU A 96 -7.38 21.66 -14.01
CA GLU A 96 -7.57 20.40 -13.28
C GLU A 96 -7.89 19.21 -14.17
N CYS A 97 -8.56 19.43 -15.32
CA CYS A 97 -8.96 18.38 -16.27
C CYS A 97 -7.93 18.09 -17.38
N SER A 98 -6.83 18.85 -17.43
CA SER A 98 -5.74 18.62 -18.38
C SER A 98 -4.97 17.32 -18.11
N ARG A 99 -5.03 16.82 -16.86
CA ARG A 99 -4.35 15.59 -16.42
C ARG A 99 -5.26 14.38 -16.57
N ARG A 100 -4.82 13.41 -17.36
CA ARG A 100 -5.47 12.09 -17.40
C ARG A 100 -5.01 11.25 -16.23
N TYR A 101 -5.92 10.94 -15.32
CA TYR A 101 -5.73 9.92 -14.29
C TYR A 101 -6.37 8.62 -14.76
N ASN A 102 -5.62 7.53 -14.67
CA ASN A 102 -6.08 6.20 -15.07
C ASN A 102 -6.35 5.36 -13.82
N SER A 103 -7.32 4.46 -13.91
CA SER A 103 -7.63 3.55 -12.80
C SER A 103 -6.58 2.43 -12.74
N THR A 104 -5.85 2.33 -11.63
CA THR A 104 -4.73 1.39 -11.49
C THR A 104 -4.76 0.65 -10.16
N ASN A 105 -4.35 -0.63 -10.22
CA ASN A 105 -4.03 -1.43 -9.05
C ASN A 105 -2.51 -1.43 -8.88
N MET A 106 -2.05 -1.13 -7.66
CA MET A 106 -0.64 -1.17 -7.32
C MET A 106 -0.36 -2.35 -6.38
N GLY A 107 0.60 -3.17 -6.80
CA GLY A 107 1.25 -4.16 -5.98
C GLY A 107 2.52 -3.64 -5.32
N LEU A 108 3.22 -4.58 -4.70
CA LEU A 108 4.60 -4.35 -4.29
C LEU A 108 5.51 -4.24 -5.52
N TRP A 109 5.44 -5.22 -6.43
CA TRP A 109 6.40 -5.36 -7.55
C TRP A 109 5.92 -4.75 -8.86
N SER A 110 4.62 -4.77 -9.11
CA SER A 110 4.05 -4.34 -10.37
C SER A 110 2.87 -3.39 -10.17
N LYS A 111 2.58 -2.63 -11.23
CA LYS A 111 1.44 -1.73 -11.32
C LYS A 111 0.67 -2.08 -12.58
N CYS A 112 -0.60 -2.42 -12.42
CA CYS A 112 -1.47 -2.87 -13.50
C CYS A 112 -2.66 -1.93 -13.71
N TYR A 113 -3.09 -1.80 -14.97
CA TYR A 113 -4.34 -1.14 -15.32
C TYR A 113 -5.54 -2.03 -15.01
N ARG A 114 -6.60 -1.47 -14.42
CA ARG A 114 -7.83 -2.22 -14.13
C ARG A 114 -8.58 -2.60 -15.42
N VAL A 115 -9.13 -3.81 -15.43
CA VAL A 115 -9.89 -4.37 -16.57
C VAL A 115 -11.27 -3.74 -16.68
N GLY A 116 -11.58 -3.19 -17.85
CA GLY A 116 -12.92 -2.66 -18.18
C GLY A 116 -13.23 -1.25 -17.64
N PHE A 117 -12.22 -0.55 -17.09
CA PHE A 117 -12.42 0.81 -16.55
C PHE A 117 -12.18 1.89 -17.61
N ASP A 118 -11.22 1.69 -18.51
CA ASP A 118 -10.86 2.66 -19.56
C ASP A 118 -10.85 1.99 -20.94
N PRO A 119 -11.87 2.20 -21.80
CA PRO A 119 -11.93 1.57 -23.12
C PRO A 119 -10.79 2.04 -24.03
N ASP A 120 -10.38 3.32 -23.91
CA ASP A 120 -9.27 3.88 -24.70
C ASP A 120 -7.94 3.19 -24.40
N ILE A 121 -7.69 2.88 -23.12
CA ILE A 121 -6.47 2.18 -22.67
C ILE A 121 -6.56 0.70 -23.02
N GLU A 122 -7.73 0.09 -22.89
CA GLU A 122 -7.95 -1.30 -23.27
C GLU A 122 -7.72 -1.51 -24.77
N GLU A 123 -8.15 -0.57 -25.63
CA GLU A 123 -7.82 -0.60 -27.05
C GLU A 123 -6.32 -0.45 -27.31
N LEU A 124 -5.62 0.41 -26.57
CA LEU A 124 -4.17 0.58 -26.70
C LEU A 124 -3.41 -0.69 -26.24
N ILE A 125 -3.93 -1.38 -25.22
CA ILE A 125 -3.42 -2.67 -24.76
C ILE A 125 -3.69 -3.76 -25.81
N GLN A 126 -4.90 -3.81 -26.38
CA GLN A 126 -5.24 -4.77 -27.45
C GLN A 126 -4.40 -4.56 -28.71
N LYS A 127 -4.11 -3.30 -29.05
CA LYS A 127 -3.20 -2.94 -30.15
C LYS A 127 -1.73 -3.25 -29.84
N GLY A 128 -1.40 -3.72 -28.64
CA GLY A 128 -0.03 -4.06 -28.21
C GLY A 128 0.87 -2.85 -28.00
N THR A 129 0.32 -1.64 -27.96
CA THR A 129 1.11 -0.40 -27.82
C THR A 129 1.50 -0.10 -26.38
N ILE A 130 0.76 -0.63 -25.40
CA ILE A 130 0.99 -0.44 -23.97
C ILE A 130 0.84 -1.78 -23.25
N GLU A 131 1.81 -2.15 -22.42
CA GLU A 131 1.70 -3.32 -21.55
C GLU A 131 0.69 -3.07 -20.42
N ARG A 132 -0.14 -4.08 -20.12
CA ARG A 132 -1.19 -3.98 -19.10
C ARG A 132 -0.63 -3.78 -17.69
N CYS A 133 0.51 -4.40 -17.42
CA CYS A 133 1.22 -4.33 -16.16
C CYS A 133 2.63 -3.82 -16.43
N SER A 134 3.08 -2.90 -15.60
CA SER A 134 4.43 -2.35 -15.65
C SER A 134 5.12 -2.59 -14.32
N PHE A 135 6.42 -2.92 -14.35
CA PHE A 135 7.19 -3.11 -13.13
C PHE A 135 7.42 -1.79 -12.41
N ILE A 136 7.29 -1.81 -11.08
CA ILE A 136 7.58 -0.66 -10.24
C ILE A 136 9.09 -0.44 -10.24
N LYS A 137 9.52 0.73 -10.72
CA LYS A 137 10.93 1.10 -10.74
C LYS A 137 11.39 1.42 -9.33
N TYR A 138 12.13 0.49 -8.71
CA TYR A 138 12.79 0.70 -7.44
C TYR A 138 14.12 1.45 -7.55
N TYR A 139 14.37 2.16 -8.65
CA TYR A 139 15.56 2.97 -8.87
C TYR A 139 15.17 4.41 -9.22
N TYR A 140 16.00 5.36 -8.81
CA TYR A 140 15.77 6.78 -9.11
C TYR A 140 15.90 7.02 -10.62
N SER A 141 14.88 7.60 -11.23
CA SER A 141 14.88 7.96 -12.65
C SER A 141 14.52 9.44 -12.80
N SER A 142 15.51 10.27 -13.15
CA SER A 142 15.40 11.74 -13.27
C SER A 142 14.42 12.20 -14.38
N SER A 143 13.94 11.27 -15.20
CA SER A 143 13.09 11.50 -16.37
C SER A 143 11.67 12.00 -16.05
N ALA A 144 11.20 11.92 -14.81
CA ALA A 144 9.89 12.45 -14.40
C ALA A 144 9.92 13.96 -14.12
N VAL A 145 11.06 14.48 -13.66
CA VAL A 145 11.24 15.89 -13.24
C VAL A 145 11.57 16.80 -14.43
N THR A 146 12.23 16.26 -15.46
CA THR A 146 12.72 17.01 -16.64
C THR A 146 11.61 17.49 -17.59
N ARG A 147 10.34 17.12 -17.37
CA ARG A 147 9.21 17.46 -18.25
C ARG A 147 8.45 18.74 -17.83
N LYS A 148 8.79 19.36 -16.71
CA LYS A 148 8.09 20.57 -16.25
C LYS A 148 9.08 21.66 -15.86
N ASP A 149 8.95 22.84 -16.47
CA ASP A 149 9.66 24.10 -16.15
C ASP A 149 9.34 24.56 -14.73
N LEU A 150 9.86 23.84 -13.74
CA LEU A 150 9.61 24.09 -12.34
C LEU A 150 10.84 24.75 -11.72
N SER A 151 10.64 25.71 -10.82
CA SER A 151 11.73 26.47 -10.22
C SER A 151 12.73 25.55 -9.50
N TYR A 152 14.01 25.91 -9.54
CA TYR A 152 15.12 25.11 -9.01
C TYR A 152 14.96 24.71 -7.52
N ASN A 153 14.27 25.53 -6.73
CA ASN A 153 14.02 25.23 -5.32
C ASN A 153 12.99 24.08 -5.15
N ILE A 154 11.94 24.05 -5.99
CA ILE A 154 10.90 23.03 -5.92
C ILE A 154 11.40 21.70 -6.50
N THR A 155 12.25 21.73 -7.53
CA THR A 155 12.85 20.50 -8.06
C THR A 155 13.76 19.82 -7.03
N LYS A 156 14.48 20.58 -6.21
CA LYS A 156 15.29 20.04 -5.10
C LYS A 156 14.44 19.38 -4.01
N THR A 157 13.32 19.98 -3.61
CA THR A 157 12.40 19.37 -2.63
C THR A 157 11.74 18.12 -3.18
N ILE A 158 11.30 18.13 -4.44
CA ILE A 158 10.71 16.96 -5.10
C ILE A 158 11.72 15.81 -5.18
N GLN A 159 12.96 16.09 -5.54
CA GLN A 159 14.01 15.08 -5.59
C GLN A 159 14.22 14.43 -4.22
N GLN A 160 14.29 15.22 -3.15
CA GLN A 160 14.48 14.69 -1.79
C GLN A 160 13.28 13.82 -1.35
N ASP A 161 12.05 14.26 -1.62
CA ASP A 161 10.85 13.48 -1.33
C ASP A 161 10.76 12.18 -2.14
N ASP A 162 11.28 12.16 -3.36
CA ASP A 162 11.43 10.94 -4.19
C ASP A 162 12.45 9.97 -3.61
N TRP A 163 13.57 10.45 -3.08
CA TRP A 163 14.53 9.60 -2.37
C TRP A 163 13.92 8.99 -1.10
N HIS A 164 13.19 9.79 -0.31
CA HIS A 164 12.55 9.30 0.91
C HIS A 164 11.46 8.26 0.62
N ALA A 165 10.59 8.49 -0.36
CA ALA A 165 9.57 7.54 -0.75
C ALA A 165 10.15 6.24 -1.31
N LEU A 166 11.20 6.35 -2.14
CA LEU A 166 11.89 5.19 -2.70
C LEU A 166 12.51 4.33 -1.59
N HIS A 167 13.14 4.98 -0.61
CA HIS A 167 13.73 4.31 0.54
C HIS A 167 12.68 3.55 1.36
N LEU A 168 11.53 4.19 1.61
CA LEU A 168 10.41 3.56 2.29
C LEU A 168 9.93 2.30 1.57
N ARG A 169 9.75 2.35 0.24
CA ARG A 169 9.30 1.19 -0.55
C ARG A 169 10.33 0.05 -0.60
N ARG A 170 11.63 0.37 -0.59
CA ARG A 170 12.67 -0.66 -0.53
C ARG A 170 12.72 -1.32 0.85
N MET A 171 12.54 -0.53 1.91
CA MET A 171 12.42 -1.06 3.27
C MET A 171 11.22 -1.98 3.41
N THR A 172 10.04 -1.61 2.90
CA THR A 172 8.86 -2.48 2.99
C THR A 172 9.05 -3.81 2.27
N ALA A 173 9.57 -3.77 1.03
CA ALA A 173 9.85 -5.00 0.28
C ALA A 173 10.90 -5.88 0.98
N GLY A 174 11.97 -5.28 1.49
CA GLY A 174 13.02 -5.98 2.23
C GLY A 174 12.53 -6.60 3.53
N PHE A 175 11.83 -5.83 4.37
CA PHE A 175 11.29 -6.31 5.64
C PHE A 175 10.20 -7.36 5.45
N MET A 176 9.34 -7.24 4.43
CA MET A 176 8.36 -8.29 4.09
C MET A 176 9.06 -9.60 3.70
N GLY A 177 10.12 -9.52 2.87
CA GLY A 177 10.88 -10.69 2.44
C GLY A 177 11.63 -11.37 3.59
N MET A 178 12.26 -10.58 4.46
CA MET A 178 12.92 -11.09 5.67
C MET A 178 11.92 -11.70 6.65
N ALA A 179 10.75 -11.09 6.83
CA ALA A 179 9.70 -11.65 7.67
C ALA A 179 9.24 -13.02 7.15
N LEU A 180 8.97 -13.14 5.84
CA LEU A 180 8.59 -14.42 5.23
C LEU A 180 9.64 -15.51 5.44
N SER A 181 10.92 -15.20 5.25
CA SER A 181 11.99 -16.20 5.39
C SER A 181 12.14 -16.66 6.83
N ILE A 182 12.06 -15.74 7.80
CA ILE A 182 12.10 -16.06 9.23
C ILE A 182 10.90 -16.91 9.64
N ILE A 183 9.69 -16.60 9.16
CA ILE A 183 8.49 -17.39 9.46
C ILE A 183 8.59 -18.78 8.82
N LEU A 184 9.07 -18.88 7.58
CA LEU A 184 9.28 -20.17 6.91
C LEU A 184 10.30 -21.02 7.67
N PHE A 185 11.41 -20.41 8.11
CA PHE A 185 12.41 -21.10 8.92
C PHE A 185 11.83 -21.54 10.28
N GLY A 186 11.08 -20.67 10.96
CA GLY A 186 10.36 -21.01 12.19
C GLY A 186 9.40 -22.19 12.01
N TRP A 187 8.69 -22.25 10.88
CA TRP A 187 7.80 -23.36 10.54
C TRP A 187 8.58 -24.67 10.36
N THR A 188 9.69 -24.66 9.61
CA THR A 188 10.53 -25.85 9.44
C THR A 188 11.10 -26.36 10.76
N ILE A 189 11.60 -25.47 11.63
CA ILE A 189 12.09 -25.84 12.98
C ILE A 189 10.95 -26.39 13.83
N GLY A 190 9.75 -25.82 13.76
CA GLY A 190 8.61 -26.29 14.51
C GLY A 190 8.15 -27.70 14.08
N VAL A 191 8.20 -28.01 12.79
CA VAL A 191 7.95 -29.36 12.26
C VAL A 191 9.05 -30.34 12.70
N LEU A 192 10.32 -29.96 12.59
CA LEU A 192 11.46 -30.77 13.07
C LEU A 192 11.37 -31.04 14.58
N GLY A 193 10.93 -30.04 15.36
CA GLY A 193 10.69 -30.17 16.79
C GLY A 193 9.63 -31.22 17.11
N CYS A 194 8.55 -31.30 16.31
CA CYS A 194 7.52 -32.33 16.46
C CYS A 194 8.08 -33.73 16.18
N CYS A 195 8.95 -33.87 15.18
CA CYS A 195 9.60 -35.13 14.83
C CYS A 195 10.58 -35.60 15.92
N TRP A 196 11.29 -34.68 16.58
CA TRP A 196 12.37 -35.03 17.52
C TRP A 196 11.99 -34.92 19.02
N GLN A 197 10.71 -34.61 19.34
CA GLN A 197 10.19 -34.43 20.71
C GLN A 197 11.04 -33.50 21.61
N GLN A 198 11.74 -32.53 21.03
CA GLN A 198 12.53 -31.55 21.78
C GLN A 198 11.70 -30.30 22.09
N GLY A 199 11.34 -30.10 23.36
CA GLY A 199 10.59 -28.93 23.81
C GLY A 199 11.31 -27.60 23.53
N LEU A 200 12.65 -27.59 23.55
CA LEU A 200 13.48 -26.41 23.29
C LEU A 200 13.30 -25.89 21.85
N MET A 201 13.19 -26.78 20.86
CA MET A 201 13.04 -26.40 19.45
C MET A 201 11.73 -25.66 19.17
N HIS A 202 10.65 -26.05 19.85
CA HIS A 202 9.35 -25.40 19.72
C HIS A 202 9.35 -23.98 20.31
N TYR A 203 10.08 -23.76 21.40
CA TYR A 203 10.25 -22.44 21.97
C TYR A 203 11.01 -21.51 21.01
N VAL A 204 12.11 -22.00 20.42
CA VAL A 204 12.87 -21.26 19.40
C VAL A 204 12.00 -20.96 18.18
N ALA A 205 11.21 -21.93 17.69
CA ALA A 205 10.25 -21.71 16.61
C ALA A 205 9.23 -20.61 16.94
N GLY A 206 8.69 -20.61 18.16
CA GLY A 206 7.78 -19.57 18.64
C GLY A 206 8.41 -18.17 18.69
N LEU A 207 9.67 -18.07 19.14
CA LEU A 207 10.43 -16.81 19.10
C LEU A 207 10.68 -16.32 17.67
N LEU A 208 10.98 -17.24 16.74
CA LEU A 208 11.14 -16.91 15.32
C LEU A 208 9.82 -16.40 14.71
N PHE A 209 8.67 -16.98 15.07
CA PHE A 209 7.38 -16.45 14.62
C PHE A 209 7.08 -15.06 15.18
N LEU A 210 7.38 -14.81 16.46
CA LEU A 210 7.21 -13.48 17.04
C LEU A 210 8.14 -12.44 16.39
N MET A 211 9.41 -12.79 16.15
CA MET A 211 10.36 -11.94 15.41
C MET A 211 9.93 -11.71 13.95
N GLY A 212 9.45 -12.74 13.26
CA GLY A 212 8.91 -12.60 11.91
C GLY A 212 7.67 -11.70 11.90
N GLY A 213 6.80 -11.82 12.91
CA GLY A 213 5.64 -10.98 13.11
C GLY A 213 5.99 -9.51 13.33
N THR A 214 7.02 -9.19 14.13
CA THR A 214 7.44 -7.80 14.35
C THR A 214 8.00 -7.18 13.07
N PHE A 215 8.83 -7.90 12.30
CA PHE A 215 9.30 -7.40 10.99
C PHE A 215 8.15 -7.20 9.99
N CYS A 216 7.14 -8.08 10.01
CA CYS A 216 5.95 -7.92 9.20
C CYS A 216 5.14 -6.68 9.62
N ILE A 217 4.96 -6.43 10.92
CA ILE A 217 4.27 -5.24 11.44
C ILE A 217 4.99 -3.98 10.98
N ILE A 218 6.32 -3.92 11.20
CA ILE A 218 7.15 -2.77 10.79
C ILE A 218 6.92 -2.50 9.31
N SER A 219 7.01 -3.54 8.47
CA SER A 219 6.82 -3.40 7.03
C SER A 219 5.43 -2.89 6.64
N LEU A 220 4.35 -3.43 7.21
CA LEU A 220 2.99 -2.96 6.91
C LEU A 220 2.78 -1.52 7.35
N CYS A 221 3.25 -1.16 8.54
CA CYS A 221 3.18 0.21 9.06
C CYS A 221 3.98 1.16 8.15
N THR A 222 5.18 0.78 7.71
CA THR A 222 5.99 1.55 6.77
C THR A 222 5.30 1.67 5.40
N CYS A 223 4.60 0.64 4.95
CA CYS A 223 3.83 0.68 3.70
C CYS A 223 2.67 1.67 3.78
N VAL A 224 1.87 1.62 4.86
CA VAL A 224 0.78 2.58 5.11
C VAL A 224 1.31 4.00 5.22
N ALA A 225 2.39 4.21 5.97
CA ALA A 225 3.04 5.51 6.09
C ALA A 225 3.54 6.02 4.73
N GLY A 226 4.09 5.13 3.89
CA GLY A 226 4.53 5.46 2.54
C GLY A 226 3.39 5.88 1.62
N ILE A 227 2.26 5.16 1.66
CA ILE A 227 1.06 5.51 0.89
C ILE A 227 0.52 6.87 1.34
N ASN A 228 0.44 7.12 2.66
CA ASN A 228 0.02 8.40 3.20
C ASN A 228 0.97 9.54 2.80
N PHE A 229 2.28 9.29 2.84
CA PHE A 229 3.30 10.26 2.44
C PHE A 229 3.15 10.65 0.96
N GLU A 230 2.97 9.66 0.09
CA GLU A 230 2.70 9.87 -1.35
C GLU A 230 1.43 10.71 -1.58
N LEU A 231 0.38 10.47 -0.80
CA LEU A 231 -0.85 11.27 -0.86
C LEU A 231 -0.65 12.70 -0.34
N SER A 232 0.19 12.90 0.68
CA SER A 232 0.43 14.18 1.33
C SER A 232 1.52 15.04 0.68
N ARG A 233 2.14 14.59 -0.43
CA ARG A 233 3.27 15.28 -1.06
C ARG A 233 2.98 16.73 -1.43
N TYR A 234 3.97 17.58 -1.17
CA TYR A 234 3.97 18.98 -1.56
C TYR A 234 4.83 19.19 -2.82
N PRO A 235 4.39 19.99 -3.80
CA PRO A 235 3.17 20.79 -3.78
C PRO A 235 1.94 20.02 -4.28
N ARG A 236 0.82 20.22 -3.56
CA ARG A 236 -0.46 19.53 -3.79
C ARG A 236 -1.03 19.75 -5.19
N TYR A 237 -0.73 20.87 -5.86
CA TYR A 237 -1.15 21.09 -7.26
C TYR A 237 -0.47 20.12 -8.26
N LEU A 238 0.69 19.53 -7.92
CA LEU A 238 1.37 18.55 -8.77
C LEU A 238 1.03 17.10 -8.43
N PHE A 239 0.82 16.78 -7.15
CA PHE A 239 0.73 15.39 -6.68
C PHE A 239 -0.56 15.05 -5.94
N SER A 240 -1.41 16.04 -5.61
CA SER A 240 -2.72 15.73 -5.02
C SER A 240 -3.58 15.00 -6.05
N LEU A 241 -4.09 13.84 -5.66
CA LEU A 241 -5.25 13.29 -6.33
C LEU A 241 -6.42 14.24 -6.05
N PRO A 242 -7.21 14.63 -7.07
CA PRO A 242 -8.48 15.31 -6.83
C PRO A 242 -9.38 14.44 -5.95
N ASP A 243 -10.15 15.07 -5.05
CA ASP A 243 -11.02 14.39 -4.07
C ASP A 243 -12.09 13.47 -4.72
N ASP A 244 -12.22 13.53 -6.04
CA ASP A 244 -13.13 12.74 -6.85
C ASP A 244 -12.59 11.36 -7.23
N ILE A 245 -11.32 11.09 -6.94
CA ILE A 245 -10.69 9.78 -7.20
C ILE A 245 -10.87 8.94 -5.93
N SER A 246 -11.69 7.91 -6.04
CA SER A 246 -11.89 6.96 -4.95
C SER A 246 -10.61 6.12 -4.81
N HIS A 247 -10.05 6.11 -3.61
CA HIS A 247 -8.85 5.38 -3.29
C HIS A 247 -9.09 4.49 -2.08
N GLY A 248 -8.49 3.31 -2.08
CA GLY A 248 -8.72 2.32 -1.03
C GLY A 248 -7.57 1.33 -0.91
N TYR A 249 -7.47 0.71 0.26
CA TYR A 249 -6.63 -0.46 0.45
C TYR A 249 -7.26 -1.65 -0.27
N GLY A 250 -6.46 -2.38 -1.04
CA GLY A 250 -6.93 -3.58 -1.72
C GLY A 250 -6.92 -4.80 -0.81
N TRP A 251 -7.44 -5.91 -1.33
CA TRP A 251 -7.60 -7.18 -0.59
C TRP A 251 -6.28 -7.75 -0.07
N SER A 252 -5.15 -7.49 -0.75
CA SER A 252 -3.84 -7.98 -0.34
C SER A 252 -3.33 -7.34 0.94
N MET A 253 -3.78 -6.11 1.23
CA MET A 253 -3.46 -5.46 2.49
C MET A 253 -4.17 -6.17 3.65
N PHE A 254 -5.46 -6.51 3.47
CA PHE A 254 -6.22 -7.28 4.45
C PHE A 254 -5.63 -8.67 4.66
N SER A 255 -5.21 -9.35 3.58
CA SER A 255 -4.57 -10.66 3.71
C SER A 255 -3.22 -10.57 4.43
N ALA A 256 -2.44 -9.50 4.24
CA ALA A 256 -1.19 -9.31 4.94
C ALA A 256 -1.40 -9.07 6.45
N TRP A 257 -2.37 -8.22 6.82
CA TRP A 257 -2.75 -8.01 8.23
C TRP A 257 -3.31 -9.29 8.88
N GLY A 258 -4.11 -10.06 8.13
CA GLY A 258 -4.60 -11.36 8.57
C GLY A 258 -3.48 -12.37 8.81
N GLY A 259 -2.53 -12.50 7.86
CA GLY A 259 -1.36 -13.36 7.98
C GLY A 259 -0.46 -12.96 9.15
N LEU A 260 -0.28 -11.67 9.40
CA LEU A 260 0.42 -11.14 10.57
C LEU A 260 -0.26 -11.54 11.88
N GLY A 261 -1.58 -11.37 11.98
CA GLY A 261 -2.34 -11.79 13.16
C GLY A 261 -2.21 -13.28 13.44
N LEU A 262 -2.33 -14.10 12.40
CA LEU A 262 -2.16 -15.56 12.51
C LEU A 262 -0.73 -15.96 12.91
N THR A 263 0.29 -15.27 12.41
CA THR A 263 1.70 -15.51 12.77
C THR A 263 1.95 -15.23 14.25
N LEU A 264 1.43 -14.11 14.77
CA LEU A 264 1.58 -13.77 16.19
C LEU A 264 0.86 -14.79 17.07
N ILE A 265 -0.38 -15.14 16.74
CA ILE A 265 -1.16 -16.15 17.47
C ILE A 265 -0.43 -17.50 17.47
N ALA A 266 0.12 -17.92 16.33
CA ALA A 266 0.94 -19.13 16.23
C ALA A 266 2.19 -19.05 17.12
N GLY A 267 2.89 -17.91 17.14
CA GLY A 267 4.04 -17.65 18.02
C GLY A 267 3.68 -17.77 19.51
N PHE A 268 2.54 -17.19 19.91
CA PHE A 268 2.04 -17.32 21.28
C PHE A 268 1.69 -18.78 21.63
N PHE A 269 1.03 -19.53 20.76
CA PHE A 269 0.75 -20.95 21.03
C PHE A 269 2.01 -21.81 21.10
N CYS A 270 3.00 -21.59 20.25
CA CYS A 270 4.27 -22.32 20.27
C CYS A 270 5.13 -21.98 21.50
N THR A 271 5.04 -20.77 22.04
CA THR A 271 5.77 -20.35 23.27
C THR A 271 5.08 -20.79 24.55
N LEU A 272 3.74 -20.85 24.57
CA LEU A 272 2.95 -21.26 25.74
C LEU A 272 2.86 -22.79 25.90
N ALA A 273 2.89 -23.56 24.81
CA ALA A 273 2.74 -25.02 24.88
C ALA A 273 3.80 -25.76 25.72
N PRO A 274 5.09 -25.35 25.75
CA PRO A 274 6.07 -25.91 26.68
C PRO A 274 5.86 -25.45 28.14
N SER A 275 5.33 -24.24 28.37
CA SER A 275 5.11 -23.70 29.72
C SER A 275 3.91 -24.33 30.44
N ILE A 276 2.95 -24.88 29.69
CA ILE A 276 1.77 -25.59 30.24
C ILE A 276 2.10 -27.08 30.48
N GLN A 277 3.24 -27.56 29.97
CA GLN A 277 3.72 -28.89 30.34
C GLN A 277 4.35 -28.79 31.75
N PRO A 278 3.88 -29.60 32.72
CA PRO A 278 4.55 -29.68 34.01
C PRO A 278 6.02 -30.05 33.78
N PRO A 279 6.93 -29.64 34.68
CA PRO A 279 8.36 -29.95 34.55
C PRO A 279 8.54 -31.42 34.19
N PRO A 280 9.51 -31.75 33.32
CA PRO A 280 9.78 -33.14 32.99
C PRO A 280 9.84 -33.92 34.30
N PRO A 281 9.18 -35.09 34.43
CA PRO A 281 9.39 -35.92 35.60
C PRO A 281 10.90 -36.03 35.74
N SER A 282 11.39 -35.54 36.88
CA SER A 282 12.77 -35.67 37.28
C SER A 282 13.19 -37.05 36.83
N ARG A 283 14.16 -37.10 35.90
CA ARG A 283 14.83 -38.36 35.60
C ARG A 283 15.13 -38.92 36.96
N THR A 284 14.48 -40.04 37.27
CA THR A 284 14.76 -40.88 38.42
C THR A 284 16.25 -40.82 38.59
N SER A 285 16.66 -40.24 39.71
CA SER A 285 18.01 -40.31 40.21
C SER A 285 18.46 -41.74 40.04
N CYS A 286 19.26 -42.01 39.01
CA CYS A 286 20.16 -43.15 39.04
C CYS A 286 20.87 -43.01 40.38
N PRO A 287 20.71 -43.96 41.31
CA PRO A 287 21.44 -43.89 42.56
C PRO A 287 22.91 -43.88 42.16
N LYS A 288 23.58 -42.77 42.52
CA LYS A 288 25.04 -42.69 42.52
C LYS A 288 25.51 -43.95 43.23
N SER A 289 26.23 -44.82 42.51
CA SER A 289 26.76 -46.05 43.11
C SER A 289 27.65 -45.63 44.28
N ARG A 290 27.13 -45.87 45.48
CA ARG A 290 27.86 -45.84 46.73
C ARG A 290 28.96 -46.89 46.61
N MET A 291 30.19 -46.47 46.33
CA MET A 291 31.37 -47.30 46.60
C MET A 291 31.48 -47.39 48.13
N GLU A 292 30.98 -48.49 48.69
CA GLU A 292 31.29 -48.88 50.05
C GLU A 292 32.73 -49.38 50.14
N ASN A 293 33.34 -49.09 51.29
CA ASN A 293 34.73 -49.30 51.68
C ASN A 293 35.29 -50.70 51.41
N GLY A 294 36.60 -50.75 51.16
CA GLY A 294 37.38 -51.98 51.23
C GLY A 294 38.89 -51.69 51.28
N THR A 295 39.42 -51.51 52.48
CA THR A 295 40.84 -51.57 52.83
C THR A 295 41.43 -52.91 52.38
N VAL A 296 42.61 -52.92 51.75
CA VAL A 296 43.50 -54.10 51.73
C VAL A 296 44.96 -53.61 51.75
N CYS A 297 45.65 -54.03 52.81
CA CYS A 297 47.10 -54.16 53.05
C CYS A 297 48.05 -53.04 52.59
#